data_AF-A0A4R1K8J7-F1
#
_entry.id   AF-A0A4R1K8J7-F1
#
_cell.length_a   1.000
_cell.length_b   1.000
_cell.length_c   1.000
_cell.angle_alpha   90.00
_cell.angle_beta   90.00
_cell.angle_gamma   90.00
#
_symmetry.space_group_name_H-M   'P 1'
#
loop_
_entity.id
_entity.type
_entity.pdbx_description
1 polymer ?
#
loop_
_entity_poly.entity_id
_entity_poly.type
_entity_poly.pdbx_seq_one_letter_code
_entity_poly.pdbx_strand_id
1 'polypeptide(L)'
;MTFENYFDMAVKTFRSMAVGIFLYPLFVALTESFDLNLHYFLARPTVETMGIVFIVISVVFFPLSNALLPLLSRKCGHSCDLGKKLMIASVITAGMAETIALFGLVIYIVSADVRFFYLFFVLSLVHLFMHRPKMEFWQRHLDIMSRD
;
A
#
# COMPACT_ATOMS: atom_id res chain seq x y z
N MET A 1 -10.25 4.09 24.83
CA MET A 1 -10.16 3.26 23.61
C MET A 1 -9.11 2.18 23.90
N THR A 2 -9.43 0.90 23.72
CA THR A 2 -8.51 -0.21 24.09
C THR A 2 -7.54 -0.51 22.95
N PHE A 3 -6.42 -1.18 23.26
CA PHE A 3 -5.45 -1.64 22.26
C PHE A 3 -6.09 -2.51 21.16
N GLU A 4 -7.01 -3.39 21.56
CA GLU A 4 -7.78 -4.25 20.65
C GLU A 4 -8.65 -3.45 19.68
N ASN A 5 -9.24 -2.33 20.13
CA ASN A 5 -10.03 -1.47 19.25
C ASN A 5 -9.16 -0.85 18.14
N TYR A 6 -7.92 -0.47 18.44
CA TYR A 6 -6.98 0.06 17.44
C TYR A 6 -6.57 -1.02 16.42
N PHE A 7 -6.37 -2.25 16.89
CA PHE A 7 -6.07 -3.38 16.00
C PHE A 7 -7.25 -3.68 15.07
N ASP A 8 -8.46 -3.79 15.62
CA ASP A 8 -9.66 -4.03 14.82
C ASP A 8 -9.90 -2.92 13.79
N MET A 9 -9.69 -1.66 14.19
CA MET A 9 -9.76 -0.52 13.27
C MET A 9 -8.69 -0.61 12.16
N ALA A 10 -7.45 -0.96 12.50
CA ALA A 10 -6.37 -1.15 11.53
C ALA A 10 -6.70 -2.27 10.52
N VAL A 11 -7.24 -3.40 11.00
CA VAL A 11 -7.65 -4.53 10.14
C VAL A 11 -8.80 -4.14 9.23
N LYS A 12 -9.81 -3.43 9.75
CA LYS A 12 -10.95 -2.94 8.95
C LYS A 12 -10.48 -1.98 7.86
N THR A 13 -9.64 -1.01 8.19
CA THR A 13 -9.08 -0.06 7.21
C THR A 13 -8.24 -0.79 6.17
N PHE A 14 -7.37 -1.71 6.59
CA PHE A 14 -6.56 -2.52 5.68
C PHE A 14 -7.43 -3.33 4.71
N ARG A 15 -8.50 -3.98 5.20
CA ARG A 15 -9.43 -4.72 4.34
C ARG A 15 -10.16 -3.81 3.36
N SER A 16 -10.59 -2.62 3.81
CA SER A 16 -11.22 -1.63 2.94
C SER A 16 -10.29 -1.19 1.81
N MET A 17 -9.02 -0.89 2.12
CA MET A 17 -8.01 -0.52 1.12
C MET A 17 -7.69 -1.68 0.18
N ALA A 18 -7.59 -2.91 0.69
CA ALA A 18 -7.40 -4.10 -0.11
C ALA A 18 -8.49 -4.28 -1.17
N VAL A 19 -9.75 -4.07 -0.78
CA VAL A 19 -10.90 -4.10 -1.70
C VAL A 19 -10.83 -2.93 -2.69
N GLY A 20 -10.44 -1.74 -2.22
CA GLY A 20 -10.27 -0.55 -3.06
C GLY A 20 -9.26 -0.76 -4.20
N ILE A 21 -8.18 -1.50 -3.96
CA ILE A 21 -7.19 -1.83 -5.00
C ILE A 21 -7.79 -2.61 -6.18
N PHE A 22 -8.86 -3.40 -5.96
CA PHE A 22 -9.56 -4.11 -7.06
C PHE A 22 -10.44 -3.19 -7.92
N LEU A 23 -10.70 -1.95 -7.49
CA LEU A 23 -11.41 -0.98 -8.34
C LEU A 23 -10.54 -0.54 -9.53
N TYR A 24 -9.22 -0.56 -9.41
CA TYR A 24 -8.32 -0.18 -10.51
C TYR A 24 -8.36 -1.15 -11.70
N PRO A 25 -8.20 -2.48 -11.54
CA PRO A 25 -8.32 -3.40 -12.67
C PRO A 25 -9.75 -3.43 -13.22
N LEU A 26 -10.77 -3.22 -12.38
CA LEU A 26 -12.14 -3.07 -12.84
C LEU A 26 -12.28 -1.82 -13.74
N PHE A 27 -11.70 -0.70 -13.32
CA PHE A 27 -11.66 0.52 -14.13
C PHE A 27 -10.98 0.28 -15.48
N VAL A 28 -9.77 -0.33 -15.48
CA VAL A 28 -9.04 -0.67 -16.71
C VAL A 28 -9.85 -1.60 -17.62
N ALA A 29 -10.51 -2.62 -17.06
CA ALA A 29 -11.36 -3.52 -17.83
C ALA A 29 -12.55 -2.80 -18.46
N LEU A 30 -13.18 -1.86 -17.75
CA LEU A 30 -14.27 -1.04 -18.29
C LEU A 30 -13.76 -0.11 -19.39
N THR A 31 -12.62 0.56 -19.21
CA THR A 31 -12.08 1.48 -20.23
C THR A 31 -11.75 0.75 -21.52
N GLU A 32 -11.17 -0.45 -21.45
CA GLU A 32 -10.91 -1.31 -22.61
C GLU A 32 -12.21 -1.85 -23.23
N SER A 33 -13.21 -2.22 -22.42
CA SER A 33 -14.45 -2.82 -22.94
C SER A 33 -15.35 -1.82 -23.67
N PHE A 34 -15.26 -0.54 -23.29
CA PHE A 34 -16.11 0.53 -23.82
C PHE A 34 -15.37 1.47 -24.79
N ASP A 35 -14.11 1.16 -25.15
CA ASP A 35 -13.24 2.02 -25.96
C ASP A 35 -13.26 3.48 -25.51
N LEU A 36 -13.22 3.69 -24.18
CA LEU A 36 -13.18 5.03 -23.62
C LEU A 36 -11.84 5.64 -24.01
N ASN A 37 -11.85 6.61 -24.94
CA ASN A 37 -10.68 7.34 -25.46
C ASN A 37 -10.03 8.24 -24.38
N LEU A 38 -9.68 7.65 -23.23
CA LEU A 38 -9.06 8.30 -22.07
C LEU A 38 -7.53 8.35 -22.19
N HIS A 39 -6.97 7.72 -23.22
CA HIS A 39 -5.53 7.57 -23.38
C HIS A 39 -4.88 8.87 -23.85
N TYR A 40 -3.92 9.36 -23.07
CA TYR A 40 -3.08 10.50 -23.44
C TYR A 40 -1.74 9.98 -23.91
N PHE A 41 -1.62 9.71 -25.22
CA PHE A 41 -0.45 9.05 -25.80
C PHE A 41 0.83 9.89 -25.65
N LEU A 42 1.64 9.55 -24.65
CA LEU A 42 3.00 10.07 -24.51
C LEU A 42 3.96 9.35 -25.45
N ALA A 43 5.08 10.02 -25.76
CA ALA A 43 6.18 9.40 -26.47
C ALA A 43 6.71 8.18 -25.68
N ARG A 44 6.89 7.05 -26.36
CA ARG A 44 7.43 5.80 -25.78
C ARG A 44 8.64 5.99 -24.84
N PRO A 45 9.69 6.75 -25.19
CA PRO A 45 10.84 6.92 -24.29
C PRO A 45 10.46 7.58 -22.94
N THR A 46 9.47 8.46 -22.94
CA THR A 46 8.97 9.10 -21.71
C THR A 46 8.24 8.10 -20.83
N VAL A 47 7.38 7.27 -21.42
CA VAL A 47 6.63 6.21 -20.70
C VAL A 47 7.60 5.21 -20.06
N GLU A 48 8.60 4.75 -20.82
CA GLU A 48 9.62 3.82 -20.31
C GLU A 48 10.40 4.43 -19.14
N THR A 49 10.81 5.69 -19.26
CA THR A 49 11.52 6.41 -18.19
C THR A 49 10.64 6.56 -16.94
N MET A 50 9.37 6.93 -17.10
CA MET A 50 8.41 7.02 -15.99
C MET A 50 8.20 5.66 -15.32
N GLY A 51 8.03 4.60 -16.11
CA GLY A 51 7.91 3.22 -15.62
C GLY A 51 9.10 2.80 -14.75
N ILE A 52 10.33 3.09 -15.20
CA ILE A 52 11.54 2.81 -14.43
C ILE A 52 11.56 3.58 -13.12
N VAL A 53 11.26 4.89 -13.14
CA VAL A 53 11.22 5.72 -11.92
C VAL A 53 10.18 5.19 -10.93
N PHE A 54 8.97 4.86 -11.40
CA PHE A 54 7.92 4.32 -10.54
C PHE A 54 8.27 2.94 -9.98
N ILE A 55 8.95 2.07 -10.74
CA ILE A 55 9.47 0.79 -10.23
C ILE A 55 10.47 1.05 -9.10
N VAL A 56 11.44 1.94 -9.30
CA VAL A 56 12.46 2.26 -8.28
C VAL A 56 11.79 2.76 -6.99
N ILE A 57 10.84 3.70 -7.11
CA ILE A 57 10.08 4.20 -5.95
C ILE A 57 9.32 3.07 -5.24
N SER A 58 8.65 2.21 -6.02
CA SER A 58 7.89 1.07 -5.49
C SER A 58 8.78 0.08 -4.74
N VAL A 59 9.99 -0.18 -5.25
CA VAL A 59 10.98 -1.03 -4.57
C VAL A 59 11.43 -0.42 -3.25
N VAL A 60 11.62 0.90 -3.19
CA VAL A 60 11.98 1.63 -1.96
C VAL A 60 10.86 1.59 -0.90
N PHE A 61 9.60 1.47 -1.30
CA PHE A 61 8.48 1.37 -0.36
C PHE A 61 8.49 0.10 0.48
N PHE A 62 9.07 -1.01 -0.01
CA PHE A 62 9.19 -2.26 0.75
C PHE A 62 10.04 -2.11 2.02
N PRO A 63 11.32 -1.67 1.97
CA PRO A 63 12.11 -1.47 3.17
C PRO A 63 11.56 -0.32 4.03
N LEU A 64 10.97 0.71 3.41
CA LEU A 64 10.37 1.83 4.14
C LEU A 64 9.19 1.39 5.02
N SER A 65 8.32 0.54 4.49
CA SER A 65 7.19 -0.04 5.23
C SER A 65 7.66 -0.88 6.42
N ASN A 66 8.73 -1.65 6.25
CA ASN A 66 9.34 -2.40 7.34
C ASN A 66 10.00 -1.49 8.39
N ALA A 67 10.56 -0.34 8.00
CA ALA A 67 11.20 0.60 8.90
C ALA A 67 10.20 1.49 9.68
N LEU A 68 9.01 1.73 9.13
CA LEU A 68 7.95 2.57 9.73
C LEU A 68 7.52 2.07 11.12
N LEU A 69 7.40 0.75 11.26
CA LEU A 69 6.88 0.11 12.46
C LEU A 69 7.80 0.25 13.69
N PRO A 70 9.11 -0.10 13.63
CA PRO A 70 10.04 0.16 14.73
C PRO A 70 10.28 1.66 14.96
N LEU A 71 10.23 2.48 13.91
CA LEU A 71 10.43 3.93 14.03
C LEU A 71 9.28 4.59 14.81
N LEU A 72 8.03 4.22 14.52
CA LEU A 72 6.85 4.76 15.18
C LEU A 72 6.63 4.18 16.58
N SER A 73 6.96 2.90 16.81
CA SER A 73 6.83 2.28 18.15
C SER A 73 7.90 2.73 19.15
N ARG A 74 8.92 3.49 18.71
CA ARG A 74 9.97 4.00 19.59
C ARG A 74 9.39 4.99 20.61
N LYS A 75 9.72 4.79 21.90
CA LYS A 75 9.31 5.62 23.04
C LYS A 75 7.79 5.70 23.24
N CYS A 76 7.15 4.58 23.57
CA CYS A 76 5.78 4.58 24.08
C CYS A 76 5.79 4.15 25.56
N GLY A 77 5.27 5.00 26.45
CA GLY A 77 5.13 4.68 27.87
C GLY A 77 3.78 4.04 28.24
N HIS A 78 2.81 4.01 27.33
CA HIS A 78 1.45 3.50 27.56
C HIS A 78 0.98 2.65 26.38
N SER A 79 0.29 1.54 26.66
CA SER A 79 -0.21 0.60 25.65
C SER A 79 -1.20 1.22 24.65
N CYS A 80 -1.97 2.23 25.08
CA CYS A 80 -2.92 2.95 24.22
C CYS A 80 -2.19 3.75 23.12
N ASP A 81 -1.08 4.41 23.46
CA ASP A 81 -0.28 5.19 22.50
C ASP A 81 0.40 4.27 21.47
N LEU A 82 0.90 3.11 21.91
CA LEU A 82 1.44 2.10 21.00
C LEU A 82 0.40 1.59 20.01
N GLY A 83 -0.81 1.23 20.48
CA GLY A 83 -1.89 0.77 19.61
C GLY A 83 -2.23 1.80 18.51
N LYS A 84 -2.31 3.09 18.88
CA LYS A 84 -2.52 4.18 17.92
C LYS A 84 -1.40 4.29 16.89
N LYS A 85 -0.13 4.23 17.32
CA LYS A 85 1.02 4.34 16.41
C LYS A 85 1.15 3.15 15.48
N LEU A 86 0.89 1.93 15.96
CA LEU A 86 0.86 0.71 15.14
C LEU A 86 -0.29 0.75 14.12
N MET A 87 -1.44 1.30 14.50
CA MET A 87 -2.55 1.54 13.57
C MET A 87 -2.12 2.50 12.46
N ILE A 88 -1.54 3.66 12.81
CA ILE A 88 -1.06 4.65 11.84
C ILE A 88 -0.02 4.02 10.90
N ALA A 89 0.95 3.28 11.44
CA ALA A 89 1.96 2.59 10.64
C ALA A 89 1.33 1.62 9.63
N SER A 90 0.31 0.86 10.07
CA SER A 90 -0.41 -0.09 9.21
C SER A 90 -1.20 0.62 8.10
N VAL A 91 -1.84 1.74 8.42
CA VAL A 91 -2.57 2.56 7.43
C VAL A 91 -1.62 3.17 6.41
N ILE A 92 -0.48 3.72 6.85
CA ILE A 92 0.54 4.27 5.95
C ILE A 92 1.07 3.18 5.01
N THR A 93 1.36 2.00 5.56
CA THR A 93 1.88 0.86 4.79
C THR A 93 0.88 0.35 3.75
N ALA A 94 -0.42 0.32 4.10
CA ALA A 94 -1.48 0.00 3.16
C ALA A 94 -1.63 1.09 2.07
N GLY A 95 -1.54 2.37 2.43
CA GLY A 95 -1.54 3.48 1.49
C GLY A 95 -0.32 3.48 0.55
N MET A 96 0.84 3.01 1.00
CA MET A 96 2.00 2.79 0.12
C MET A 96 1.70 1.71 -0.92
N ALA A 97 1.06 0.60 -0.52
CA ALA A 97 0.62 -0.42 -1.48
C ALA A 97 -0.36 0.15 -2.51
N GLU A 98 -1.33 0.95 -2.07
CA GLU A 98 -2.30 1.61 -2.95
C GLU A 98 -1.62 2.58 -3.92
N THR A 99 -0.62 3.33 -3.46
CA THR A 99 0.18 4.24 -4.30
C THR A 99 0.91 3.49 -5.42
N ILE A 100 1.43 2.29 -5.15
CA ILE A 100 2.05 1.43 -6.16
C ILE A 100 1.03 1.05 -7.25
N ALA A 101 -0.21 0.72 -6.88
CA ALA A 101 -1.27 0.43 -7.86
C ALA A 101 -1.63 1.67 -8.69
N LEU A 102 -1.68 2.85 -8.06
CA LEU A 102 -1.92 4.12 -8.74
C LEU A 102 -0.83 4.44 -9.77
N PHE A 103 0.45 4.12 -9.51
CA PHE A 103 1.50 4.28 -10.52
C PHE A 103 1.23 3.45 -11.78
N GLY A 104 0.75 2.21 -11.60
CA GLY A 104 0.31 1.38 -12.72
C GLY A 104 -0.83 2.01 -13.51
N LEU A 105 -1.82 2.57 -12.81
CA LEU A 105 -2.97 3.22 -13.42
C LEU A 105 -2.56 4.47 -14.21
N VAL A 106 -1.68 5.30 -13.65
CA VAL A 106 -1.14 6.49 -14.32
C VAL A 106 -0.43 6.10 -15.62
N ILE A 107 0.43 5.07 -15.59
CA ILE A 107 1.13 4.59 -16.79
C ILE A 107 0.13 4.09 -17.83
N TYR A 108 -0.88 3.34 -17.42
CA TYR A 108 -1.92 2.87 -18.33
C TYR A 108 -2.62 4.03 -19.04
N ILE A 109 -3.06 5.05 -18.30
CA ILE A 109 -3.74 6.23 -18.87
C ILE A 109 -2.84 6.96 -19.88
N VAL A 110 -1.53 7.06 -19.65
CA VAL A 110 -0.61 7.80 -20.54
C VAL A 110 -0.02 6.98 -21.68
N SER A 111 -0.21 5.66 -21.70
CA SER A 111 0.46 4.78 -22.68
C SER A 111 -0.45 3.76 -23.35
N ALA A 112 -1.66 3.54 -22.83
CA ALA A 112 -2.53 2.41 -23.18
C ALA A 112 -1.87 1.02 -22.99
N ASP A 113 -0.75 0.93 -22.27
CA ASP A 113 -0.05 -0.33 -22.07
C ASP A 113 -0.52 -1.04 -20.79
N VAL A 114 -1.42 -2.00 -20.97
CA VAL A 114 -1.96 -2.83 -19.89
C VAL A 114 -0.89 -3.64 -19.15
N ARG A 115 0.27 -3.93 -19.77
CA ARG A 115 1.30 -4.78 -19.16
C ARG A 115 1.94 -4.10 -17.95
N PHE A 116 2.24 -2.81 -18.06
CA PHE A 116 2.77 -2.04 -16.93
C PHE A 116 1.76 -1.95 -15.80
N PHE A 117 0.47 -1.73 -16.12
CA PHE A 117 -0.58 -1.73 -15.12
C PHE A 117 -0.61 -3.02 -14.31
N TYR A 118 -0.63 -4.18 -14.97
CA TYR A 118 -0.66 -5.47 -14.28
C TYR A 118 0.61 -5.72 -13.46
N LEU A 119 1.78 -5.27 -13.92
CA LEU A 119 3.03 -5.35 -13.16
C LEU A 119 2.91 -4.61 -11.82
N PHE A 120 2.49 -3.35 -11.85
CA PHE A 120 2.32 -2.53 -10.64
C PHE A 120 1.18 -3.03 -9.76
N PHE A 121 0.09 -3.54 -10.35
CA PHE A 121 -1.00 -4.16 -9.61
C PHE A 121 -0.53 -5.40 -8.83
N VAL A 122 0.22 -6.30 -9.47
CA VAL A 122 0.80 -7.47 -8.79
C VAL A 122 1.78 -7.03 -7.70
N LEU A 123 2.62 -6.03 -7.96
CA LEU A 123 3.57 -5.51 -6.98
C LEU A 123 2.85 -4.91 -5.76
N SER A 124 1.77 -4.16 -5.99
CA SER A 124 0.90 -3.62 -4.95
C SER A 124 0.27 -4.74 -4.10
N LEU A 125 -0.28 -5.78 -4.74
CA LEU A 125 -0.83 -6.93 -4.03
C LEU A 125 0.23 -7.63 -3.18
N VAL A 126 1.42 -7.89 -3.74
CA VAL A 126 2.54 -8.50 -3.00
C VAL A 126 2.90 -7.65 -1.79
N HIS A 127 3.05 -6.34 -1.97
CA HIS A 127 3.35 -5.41 -0.88
C HIS A 127 2.28 -5.45 0.22
N LEU A 128 1.01 -5.44 -0.17
CA LEU A 128 -0.14 -5.50 0.73
C LEU A 128 -0.17 -6.83 1.51
N PHE A 129 0.01 -7.96 0.83
CA PHE A 129 0.03 -9.28 1.45
C PHE A 129 1.18 -9.44 2.45
N MET A 130 2.37 -8.93 2.12
CA MET A 130 3.54 -9.02 2.98
C MET A 130 3.36 -8.24 4.28
N HIS A 131 2.72 -7.07 4.24
CA HIS A 131 2.60 -6.17 5.38
C HIS A 131 1.21 -6.19 6.05
N ARG A 132 0.47 -7.28 5.88
CA ARG A 132 -0.83 -7.45 6.52
C ARG A 132 -0.69 -7.34 8.05
N PRO A 133 -1.53 -6.53 8.73
CA PRO A 133 -1.52 -6.45 10.19
C PRO A 133 -1.90 -7.81 10.80
N LYS A 134 -1.03 -8.34 11.64
CA LYS A 134 -1.22 -9.60 12.38
C LYS A 134 -1.21 -9.32 13.88
N MET A 135 -2.17 -9.90 14.60
CA MET A 135 -2.31 -9.69 16.05
C MET A 135 -1.08 -10.17 16.82
N GLU A 136 -0.52 -11.32 16.45
CA GLU A 136 0.71 -11.88 17.04
C GLU A 136 1.88 -10.89 17.01
N PHE A 137 2.01 -10.14 15.91
CA PHE A 137 3.08 -9.16 15.75
C PHE A 137 2.88 -7.95 16.65
N TRP A 138 1.62 -7.49 16.78
CA TRP A 138 1.25 -6.37 17.63
C TRP A 138 1.39 -6.72 19.12
N GLN A 139 0.97 -7.93 19.51
CA GLN A 139 1.15 -8.47 20.86
C GLN A 139 2.62 -8.53 21.23
N ARG A 140 3.51 -8.99 20.32
CA ARG A 140 4.96 -8.99 20.57
C ARG A 140 5.50 -7.60 20.93
N HIS A 141 4.99 -6.53 20.32
CA HIS A 141 5.43 -5.16 20.64
C HIS A 141 4.89 -4.68 22.00
N LEU A 142 3.68 -5.14 22.36
CA LEU A 142 3.11 -4.87 23.67
C LEU A 142 3.88 -5.62 24.78
N ASP A 143 4.29 -6.86 24.52
CA ASP A 143 5.10 -7.67 25.44
C ASP A 143 6.53 -7.13 25.62
N ILE A 144 7.11 -6.52 24.58
CA ILE A 144 8.40 -5.83 24.69
C ILE A 144 8.25 -4.57 25.56
N MET A 145 7.20 -3.78 25.33
CA MET A 145 6.93 -2.60 26.15
C MET A 145 6.71 -2.94 27.62
N SER A 146 6.00 -4.03 27.95
CA SER A 146 5.71 -4.39 29.35
C SER A 146 6.92 -4.88 30.13
N ARG A 147 8.04 -5.19 29.45
CA ARG A 147 9.31 -5.62 30.04
C ARG A 147 10.29 -4.46 30.29
N ASP A 148 10.08 -3.32 29.65
CA ASP A 148 10.85 -2.08 29.84
C ASP A 148 10.20 -1.17 30.89
#